data_AF-A0A2D7V4E2-F1
#
_entry.id   AF-A0A2D7V4E2-F1
#
_cell.length_a   1.000
_cell.length_b   1.000
_cell.length_c   1.000
_cell.angle_alpha   90.00
_cell.angle_beta   90.00
_cell.angle_gamma   90.00
#
_symmetry.space_group_name_H-M   'P 1'
#
loop_
_entity.id
_entity.type
_entity.pdbx_description
1 polymer ?
#
loop_
_entity_poly.entity_id
_entity_poly.type
_entity_poly.pdbx_seq_one_letter_code
_entity_poly.pdbx_strand_id
1 'polypeptide(L)'
;MLSLWDEEMKILTSFLTALLFHLSSLTACPEDTIGEQKVPEIVKEEAESKGHENSLKTIDEVIEGIDSLLDDIDRTSGGQVPAQEASPQDTFLPNTFEGNSAQAEPTVGKKSSRVQEDFSGSPFDLLILGGGYSPSGNQFSLESNVKYFMRIRPALGLEQSRMSLYFADGNAPDRDLQFFDPNFKIPLVNRALAEIIGRKSGLNYQYRSNDLPNDGASSLASLEKWISERKKASDKAINLIYFTGHGGKGNKEKPKNTTAYLWNNFHLKMETFAQKLESLPDGQACLFVMVQCYSGGFAQIIFKDGSSEKGLSDKPRAGFFATTHNRVAAGCTPDVRESDYREYSTQFWEALCGTTRTGDKVQKPDYDGDGRTSMSEAHAYVIIHSDTIDLPVKTSEIWLRTIFSPGFGEKKSTEKKDASGKLSELAEKIFSEEGWLGKILKNPLESKISMEELMNMAEPEERAILGELSRSLDLNGTHAFPELKRKIDSFKKAKDEAAKKKKDSLTETNKIKESIKTRIRKRYPELNNPFHPIVTKILKGSERENFLKLLHHKQEWNKFQQRQRKTEKLESQRFLFEKKEVKAIRLNRAMENVLLSTQLEETGTLNEKKDFSRLVDLERTTLPLPIDSPI
;
A
#
# COMPACT_ATOMS: atom_id res chain seq x y z
N MET A 1 -27.96 0.04 -33.85
CA MET A 1 -26.79 -0.86 -33.74
C MET A 1 -25.90 -0.87 -35.00
N LEU A 2 -26.13 -0.02 -36.01
CA LEU A 2 -25.26 0.11 -37.20
C LEU A 2 -24.64 1.51 -37.39
N SER A 3 -24.92 2.47 -36.51
CA SER A 3 -24.35 3.84 -36.58
C SER A 3 -23.21 4.11 -35.59
N LEU A 4 -22.91 3.17 -34.69
CA LEU A 4 -21.80 3.25 -33.72
C LEU A 4 -20.52 2.57 -34.23
N TRP A 5 -20.63 1.70 -35.24
CA TRP A 5 -19.47 1.05 -35.87
C TRP A 5 -18.77 1.94 -36.93
N ASP A 6 -19.46 2.94 -37.47
CA ASP A 6 -18.91 3.80 -38.53
C ASP A 6 -17.96 4.90 -38.00
N GLU A 7 -18.13 5.35 -36.75
CA GLU A 7 -17.20 6.31 -36.14
C GLU A 7 -15.94 5.64 -35.58
N GLU A 8 -16.07 4.46 -34.96
CA GLU A 8 -14.92 3.71 -34.46
C GLU A 8 -14.01 3.23 -35.60
N MET A 9 -14.58 2.84 -36.74
CA MET A 9 -13.81 2.50 -37.93
C MET A 9 -13.12 3.72 -38.56
N LYS A 10 -13.71 4.91 -38.54
CA LYS A 10 -13.06 6.14 -39.04
C LYS A 10 -11.87 6.56 -38.18
N ILE A 11 -11.96 6.37 -36.86
CA ILE A 11 -10.86 6.62 -35.92
C ILE A 11 -9.73 5.62 -36.12
N LEU A 12 -10.04 4.33 -36.29
CA LEU A 12 -9.05 3.29 -36.55
C LEU A 12 -8.34 3.51 -37.91
N THR A 13 -9.09 3.89 -38.93
CA THR A 13 -8.54 4.16 -40.27
C THR A 13 -7.63 5.39 -40.25
N SER A 14 -8.00 6.44 -39.49
CA SER A 14 -7.16 7.64 -39.33
C SER A 14 -5.87 7.34 -38.55
N PHE A 15 -5.93 6.46 -37.54
CA PHE A 15 -4.76 6.01 -36.78
C PHE A 15 -3.81 5.15 -37.62
N LEU A 16 -4.34 4.23 -38.43
CA LEU A 16 -3.55 3.40 -39.34
C LEU A 16 -2.93 4.23 -40.47
N THR A 17 -3.63 5.24 -40.98
CA THR A 17 -3.10 6.15 -42.02
C THR A 17 -1.98 7.03 -41.46
N ALA A 18 -2.10 7.51 -40.22
CA ALA A 18 -1.04 8.27 -39.53
C ALA A 18 0.18 7.39 -39.22
N LEU A 19 -0.04 6.12 -38.85
CA LEU A 19 1.04 5.16 -38.59
C LEU A 19 1.79 4.77 -39.88
N LEU A 20 1.07 4.60 -40.99
CA LEU A 20 1.65 4.37 -42.32
C LEU A 20 2.44 5.57 -42.84
N PHE A 21 1.99 6.80 -42.57
CA PHE A 21 2.71 8.04 -42.89
C PHE A 21 3.99 8.22 -42.04
N HIS A 22 3.98 7.73 -40.79
CA HIS A 22 5.15 7.74 -39.91
C HIS A 22 6.17 6.63 -40.23
N LEU A 23 5.71 5.50 -40.77
CA LEU A 23 6.59 4.40 -41.19
C LEU A 23 7.22 4.66 -42.56
N SER A 24 6.54 5.38 -43.46
CA SER A 24 7.10 5.77 -44.77
C SER A 24 8.07 6.96 -44.69
N SER A 25 8.08 7.72 -43.59
CA SER A 25 9.09 8.78 -43.35
C SER A 25 10.41 8.28 -42.74
N LEU A 26 10.49 7.00 -42.38
CA LEU A 26 11.68 6.37 -41.77
C LEU A 26 12.60 5.65 -42.78
N THR A 27 12.27 5.66 -44.07
CA THR A 27 13.13 5.10 -45.13
C THR A 27 13.25 6.06 -46.32
N ALA A 28 14.13 7.06 -46.22
CA ALA A 28 14.70 7.72 -47.40
C ALA A 28 16.02 8.45 -47.05
N CYS A 29 17.13 7.95 -47.59
CA CYS A 29 18.35 8.75 -47.80
C CYS A 29 18.19 9.61 -49.07
N PRO A 30 18.94 10.72 -49.22
CA PRO A 30 18.68 11.70 -50.28
C PRO A 30 19.50 11.42 -51.55
N GLU A 31 18.87 11.62 -52.72
CA GLU A 31 19.54 12.01 -53.96
C GLU A 31 18.73 13.12 -54.66
N ASP A 32 19.47 14.00 -55.33
CA ASP A 32 19.09 15.28 -55.94
C ASP A 32 17.93 15.22 -56.97
N THR A 33 17.07 16.24 -57.02
CA THR A 33 16.92 17.21 -58.13
C THR A 33 15.67 18.11 -58.03
N ILE A 34 15.77 19.23 -58.75
CA ILE A 34 14.99 20.47 -58.83
C ILE A 34 13.53 20.31 -59.31
N GLY A 35 12.62 21.17 -58.82
CA GLY A 35 11.35 21.47 -59.50
C GLY A 35 10.38 22.34 -58.70
N GLU A 36 10.13 23.57 -59.16
CA GLU A 36 9.10 24.50 -58.68
C GLU A 36 7.68 23.90 -58.79
N GLN A 37 6.78 24.16 -57.81
CA GLN A 37 5.46 24.78 -58.08
C GLN A 37 4.58 24.98 -56.82
N LYS A 38 4.13 26.25 -56.71
CA LYS A 38 2.83 26.78 -56.25
C LYS A 38 2.12 26.25 -54.98
N VAL A 39 2.08 27.16 -54.01
CA VAL A 39 1.08 27.30 -52.94
C VAL A 39 -0.32 27.55 -53.52
N PRO A 40 -1.39 27.01 -52.89
CA PRO A 40 -2.68 27.68 -52.83
C PRO A 40 -3.07 28.03 -51.39
N GLU A 41 -3.54 29.27 -51.24
CA GLU A 41 -4.07 29.88 -50.03
C GLU A 41 -5.62 29.77 -50.00
N ILE A 42 -6.21 30.13 -48.85
CA ILE A 42 -7.62 30.48 -48.57
C ILE A 42 -8.50 29.23 -48.26
N VAL A 43 -9.28 29.13 -47.17
CA VAL A 43 -10.32 30.04 -46.67
C VAL A 43 -10.53 29.90 -45.14
N LYS A 44 -10.74 31.04 -44.47
CA LYS A 44 -11.31 31.18 -43.12
C LYS A 44 -12.83 30.97 -43.16
N GLU A 45 -13.38 30.18 -42.24
CA GLU A 45 -14.79 30.27 -41.88
C GLU A 45 -14.93 30.14 -40.35
N GLU A 46 -15.46 31.20 -39.73
CA GLU A 46 -15.87 31.24 -38.32
C GLU A 46 -17.28 30.65 -38.20
N ALA A 47 -17.48 29.76 -37.22
CA ALA A 47 -18.81 29.43 -36.70
C ALA A 47 -18.72 29.09 -35.21
N GLU A 48 -19.10 30.10 -34.42
CA GLU A 48 -19.80 30.16 -33.14
C GLU A 48 -19.85 28.96 -32.16
N SER A 49 -19.72 29.37 -30.89
CA SER A 49 -19.69 28.62 -29.65
C SER A 49 -20.88 27.70 -29.35
N LYS A 50 -20.59 26.52 -28.80
CA LYS A 50 -21.33 25.95 -27.65
C LYS A 50 -20.33 25.40 -26.63
N GLY A 51 -20.44 25.89 -25.40
CA GLY A 51 -19.51 25.62 -24.31
C GLY A 51 -19.49 24.15 -23.88
N HIS A 52 -18.29 23.62 -23.73
CA HIS A 52 -17.93 22.59 -22.76
C HIS A 52 -16.60 22.99 -22.13
N GLU A 53 -16.65 23.25 -20.84
CA GLU A 53 -15.54 23.66 -20.00
C GLU A 53 -14.60 22.45 -19.81
N ASN A 54 -13.62 22.32 -20.70
CA ASN A 54 -12.55 21.33 -20.55
C ASN A 54 -11.58 21.83 -19.48
N SER A 55 -11.68 21.23 -18.29
CA SER A 55 -10.70 21.36 -17.21
C SER A 55 -9.30 21.03 -17.73
N LEU A 56 -8.43 22.06 -17.76
CA LEU A 56 -7.00 21.90 -18.01
C LEU A 56 -6.41 21.04 -16.91
N LYS A 57 -6.04 19.81 -17.25
CA LYS A 57 -5.33 18.90 -16.33
C LYS A 57 -4.11 19.58 -15.74
N THR A 58 -3.94 19.44 -14.44
CA THR A 58 -2.80 20.01 -13.73
C THR A 58 -1.51 19.29 -14.13
N ILE A 59 -0.37 19.96 -14.02
CA ILE A 59 0.96 19.38 -14.29
C ILE A 59 1.19 18.11 -13.46
N ASP A 60 0.59 18.02 -12.26
CA ASP A 60 0.72 16.85 -11.39
C ASP A 60 -0.05 15.63 -11.93
N GLU A 61 -1.22 15.82 -12.55
CA GLU A 61 -1.96 14.75 -13.24
C GLU A 61 -1.26 14.27 -14.51
N VAL A 62 -0.48 15.15 -15.16
CA VAL A 62 0.35 14.80 -16.31
C VAL A 62 1.60 14.02 -15.86
N ILE A 63 2.18 14.35 -14.71
CA ILE A 63 3.32 13.63 -14.15
C ILE A 63 2.89 12.23 -13.66
N GLU A 64 1.75 12.12 -12.97
CA GLU A 64 1.19 10.82 -12.57
C GLU A 64 0.83 9.94 -13.78
N GLY A 65 0.34 10.56 -14.87
CA GLY A 65 0.10 9.87 -16.14
C GLY A 65 1.38 9.39 -16.83
N ILE A 66 2.50 10.11 -16.70
CA ILE A 66 3.80 9.72 -17.27
C ILE A 66 4.44 8.58 -16.47
N ASP A 67 4.37 8.60 -15.14
CA ASP A 67 4.86 7.50 -14.30
C ASP A 67 4.08 6.21 -14.55
N SER A 68 2.75 6.31 -14.72
CA SER A 68 1.92 5.16 -15.13
C SER A 68 2.26 4.62 -16.52
N LEU A 69 2.63 5.49 -17.46
CA LEU A 69 3.01 5.08 -18.83
C LEU A 69 4.40 4.43 -18.88
N LEU A 70 5.31 4.85 -17.98
CA LEU A 70 6.64 4.26 -17.84
C LEU A 70 6.58 2.87 -17.20
N ASP A 71 5.68 2.67 -16.24
CA ASP A 71 5.36 1.33 -15.70
C ASP A 71 4.80 0.39 -16.78
N ASP A 72 4.01 0.91 -17.75
CA ASP A 72 3.49 0.12 -18.87
C ASP A 72 4.53 -0.20 -19.95
N ILE A 73 5.57 0.63 -20.10
CA ILE A 73 6.69 0.38 -21.02
C ILE A 73 7.64 -0.69 -20.45
N ASP A 74 7.85 -0.71 -19.13
CA ASP A 74 8.58 -1.81 -18.45
C ASP A 74 7.79 -3.14 -18.48
N ARG A 75 6.45 -3.11 -18.57
CA ARG A 75 5.60 -4.32 -18.77
C ARG A 75 5.76 -4.97 -20.14
N THR A 76 6.12 -4.22 -21.18
CA THR A 76 6.10 -4.69 -22.58
C THR A 76 7.47 -5.13 -23.12
N SER A 77 8.53 -4.99 -22.34
CA SER A 77 9.92 -5.29 -22.76
C SER A 77 10.53 -6.56 -22.13
N GLY A 78 9.74 -7.38 -21.44
CA GLY A 78 10.12 -8.73 -21.00
C GLY A 78 9.96 -9.77 -22.12
N GLY A 79 11.03 -10.02 -22.88
CA GLY A 79 11.07 -11.06 -23.91
C GLY A 79 10.83 -12.47 -23.34
N GLN A 80 10.01 -13.26 -24.04
CA GLN A 80 9.85 -14.70 -23.81
C GLN A 80 11.17 -15.44 -24.01
N VAL A 81 11.58 -16.24 -23.03
CA VAL A 81 12.60 -17.28 -23.19
C VAL A 81 11.87 -18.57 -23.60
N PRO A 82 12.27 -19.30 -24.66
CA PRO A 82 11.59 -20.52 -25.05
C PRO A 82 11.92 -21.66 -24.08
N ALA A 83 10.88 -22.33 -23.59
CA ALA A 83 10.98 -23.57 -22.84
C ALA A 83 11.48 -24.70 -23.76
N GLN A 84 12.49 -25.43 -23.31
CA GLN A 84 12.94 -26.67 -23.93
C GLN A 84 11.86 -27.76 -23.82
N GLU A 85 11.65 -28.44 -24.95
CA GLU A 85 10.71 -29.53 -25.17
C GLU A 85 10.98 -30.74 -24.28
N ALA A 86 9.92 -31.27 -23.66
CA ALA A 86 9.83 -32.66 -23.27
C ALA A 86 8.51 -33.22 -23.83
N SER A 87 8.62 -34.08 -24.84
CA SER A 87 7.50 -34.77 -25.47
C SER A 87 6.94 -35.87 -24.57
N PRO A 88 5.61 -36.10 -24.58
CA PRO A 88 5.06 -37.43 -24.43
C PRO A 88 4.33 -37.86 -25.70
N GLN A 89 4.61 -39.10 -26.12
CA GLN A 89 4.00 -39.76 -27.26
C GLN A 89 2.53 -40.09 -27.02
N ASP A 90 1.77 -40.01 -28.12
CA ASP A 90 0.40 -40.43 -28.31
C ASP A 90 0.13 -41.89 -27.94
N THR A 91 -1.03 -42.13 -27.33
CA THR A 91 -1.91 -43.24 -27.74
C THR A 91 -3.37 -42.82 -27.64
N PHE A 92 -4.00 -42.73 -28.81
CA PHE A 92 -5.43 -42.69 -29.08
C PHE A 92 -6.13 -43.99 -28.63
N LEU A 93 -7.37 -43.91 -28.12
CA LEU A 93 -8.61 -44.38 -28.78
C LEU A 93 -9.85 -44.23 -27.85
N PRO A 94 -11.11 -44.24 -28.37
CA PRO A 94 -12.23 -43.44 -27.85
C PRO A 94 -13.48 -44.23 -27.40
N ASN A 95 -14.45 -43.45 -26.89
CA ASN A 95 -15.91 -43.68 -26.79
C ASN A 95 -16.43 -44.74 -25.81
N THR A 96 -17.33 -44.33 -24.90
CA THR A 96 -18.79 -44.43 -25.12
C THR A 96 -19.59 -43.70 -24.02
N PHE A 97 -20.68 -43.07 -24.46
CA PHE A 97 -21.79 -42.53 -23.69
C PHE A 97 -22.46 -43.60 -22.80
N GLU A 98 -22.88 -43.21 -21.59
CA GLU A 98 -24.19 -43.55 -21.04
C GLU A 98 -24.52 -42.62 -19.87
N GLY A 99 -25.70 -42.02 -19.92
CA GLY A 99 -26.18 -41.08 -18.90
C GLY A 99 -26.82 -41.79 -17.72
N ASN A 100 -26.81 -41.12 -16.57
CA ASN A 100 -27.99 -41.10 -15.73
C ASN A 100 -28.01 -39.87 -14.82
N SER A 101 -29.07 -39.09 -15.01
CA SER A 101 -29.48 -37.97 -14.19
C SER A 101 -30.02 -38.46 -12.84
N ALA A 102 -29.42 -38.01 -11.74
CA ALA A 102 -30.06 -38.03 -10.43
C ALA A 102 -30.13 -36.60 -9.90
N GLN A 103 -31.35 -36.09 -9.82
CA GLN A 103 -31.69 -34.81 -9.20
C GLN A 103 -31.31 -34.85 -7.73
N ALA A 104 -30.46 -33.92 -7.29
CA ALA A 104 -30.20 -33.68 -5.88
C ALA A 104 -31.13 -32.54 -5.41
N GLU A 105 -32.06 -32.88 -4.52
CA GLU A 105 -32.89 -31.92 -3.78
C GLU A 105 -32.02 -31.02 -2.88
N PRO A 106 -32.39 -29.75 -2.67
CA PRO A 106 -31.66 -28.85 -1.79
C PRO A 106 -31.96 -29.20 -0.33
N THR A 107 -31.03 -29.86 0.35
CA THR A 107 -31.08 -30.01 1.80
C THR A 107 -30.93 -28.64 2.45
N VAL A 108 -32.03 -28.17 3.05
CA VAL A 108 -32.10 -27.02 3.95
C VAL A 108 -31.00 -27.14 5.01
N GLY A 109 -30.00 -26.27 4.91
CA GLY A 109 -28.87 -26.23 5.83
C GLY A 109 -29.35 -26.02 7.27
N LYS A 110 -29.09 -27.00 8.13
CA LYS A 110 -29.09 -26.79 9.58
C LYS A 110 -28.15 -25.62 9.88
N LYS A 111 -28.70 -24.50 10.35
CA LYS A 111 -27.94 -23.45 11.04
C LYS A 111 -27.24 -24.12 12.23
N SER A 112 -25.99 -24.51 12.04
CA SER A 112 -25.15 -24.99 13.13
C SER A 112 -24.87 -23.78 14.00
N SER A 113 -25.53 -23.72 15.15
CA SER A 113 -25.11 -22.90 16.29
C SER A 113 -23.76 -23.44 16.77
N ARG A 114 -22.69 -23.14 16.05
CA ARG A 114 -21.34 -23.50 16.48
C ARG A 114 -20.98 -22.62 17.66
N VAL A 115 -20.67 -23.28 18.77
CA VAL A 115 -20.04 -22.70 19.94
C VAL A 115 -18.76 -21.98 19.48
N GLN A 116 -18.53 -20.78 19.99
CA GLN A 116 -17.34 -19.98 19.71
C GLN A 116 -16.09 -20.79 20.05
N GLU A 117 -15.26 -21.08 19.04
CA GLU A 117 -13.95 -21.69 19.27
C GLU A 117 -13.03 -20.63 19.87
N ASP A 118 -12.67 -20.81 21.14
CA ASP A 118 -11.69 -19.98 21.83
C ASP A 118 -10.27 -20.36 21.37
N PHE A 119 -9.49 -19.43 20.83
CA PHE A 119 -8.12 -19.67 20.40
C PHE A 119 -7.06 -19.30 21.46
N SER A 120 -7.47 -18.90 22.66
CA SER A 120 -6.57 -18.62 23.77
C SER A 120 -5.59 -19.78 24.02
N GLY A 121 -4.30 -19.45 24.16
CA GLY A 121 -3.23 -20.44 24.39
C GLY A 121 -2.95 -21.40 23.24
N SER A 122 -3.57 -21.24 22.06
CA SER A 122 -3.29 -22.08 20.90
C SER A 122 -1.85 -21.88 20.40
N PRO A 123 -1.18 -22.94 19.88
CA PRO A 123 0.14 -22.79 19.30
C PRO A 123 0.11 -21.92 18.04
N PHE A 124 1.22 -21.26 17.77
CA PHE A 124 1.41 -20.44 16.57
C PHE A 124 2.18 -21.19 15.50
N ASP A 125 1.67 -21.12 14.27
CA ASP A 125 2.38 -21.46 13.04
C ASP A 125 2.63 -20.17 12.25
N LEU A 126 3.86 -19.97 11.78
CA LEU A 126 4.29 -18.73 11.14
C LEU A 126 4.39 -18.91 9.62
N LEU A 127 3.77 -17.98 8.88
CA LEU A 127 4.02 -17.80 7.44
C LEU A 127 4.58 -16.41 7.21
N ILE A 128 5.79 -16.34 6.67
CA ILE A 128 6.40 -15.08 6.24
C ILE A 128 6.46 -15.07 4.72
N LEU A 129 5.79 -14.08 4.12
CA LEU A 129 5.85 -13.79 2.69
C LEU A 129 6.48 -12.41 2.52
N GLY A 130 7.48 -12.27 1.66
CA GLY A 130 8.06 -10.96 1.47
C GLY A 130 8.96 -10.79 0.26
N GLY A 131 9.61 -9.63 0.23
CA GLY A 131 10.52 -9.23 -0.82
C GLY A 131 9.82 -8.46 -1.94
N GLY A 132 10.62 -8.10 -2.94
CA GLY A 132 10.17 -7.36 -4.12
C GLY A 132 9.62 -8.23 -5.24
N TYR A 133 9.09 -7.56 -6.27
CA TYR A 133 8.60 -8.21 -7.50
C TYR A 133 9.69 -8.52 -8.53
N SER A 134 10.86 -7.90 -8.37
CA SER A 134 12.03 -8.00 -9.24
C SER A 134 13.28 -7.53 -8.48
N PRO A 135 14.49 -7.69 -9.03
CA PRO A 135 15.69 -7.16 -8.39
C PRO A 135 15.61 -5.67 -8.07
N SER A 136 15.10 -4.85 -9.01
CA SER A 136 14.94 -3.40 -8.81
C SER A 136 13.83 -3.03 -7.83
N GLY A 137 12.88 -3.94 -7.61
CA GLY A 137 11.78 -3.80 -6.66
C GLY A 137 12.02 -4.46 -5.30
N ASN A 138 13.14 -5.14 -5.07
CA ASN A 138 13.41 -5.88 -3.83
C ASN A 138 14.45 -5.15 -3.00
N GLN A 139 14.01 -4.19 -2.18
CA GLN A 139 14.92 -3.34 -1.42
C GLN A 139 15.40 -4.01 -0.13
N PHE A 140 16.61 -3.65 0.30
CA PHE A 140 17.25 -4.14 1.53
C PHE A 140 16.35 -4.03 2.77
N SER A 141 15.53 -2.97 2.90
CA SER A 141 14.63 -2.83 4.05
C SER A 141 13.65 -4.00 4.19
N LEU A 142 13.20 -4.61 3.08
CA LEU A 142 12.29 -5.75 3.09
C LEU A 142 12.97 -7.00 3.69
N GLU A 143 14.23 -7.26 3.31
CA GLU A 143 15.02 -8.35 3.89
C GLU A 143 15.31 -8.08 5.37
N SER A 144 15.68 -6.84 5.72
CA SER A 144 15.95 -6.44 7.10
C SER A 144 14.71 -6.59 7.99
N ASN A 145 13.50 -6.35 7.48
CA ASN A 145 12.25 -6.59 8.22
C ASN A 145 12.08 -8.06 8.62
N VAL A 146 12.35 -8.98 7.68
CA VAL A 146 12.30 -10.43 7.96
C VAL A 146 13.37 -10.82 8.97
N LYS A 147 14.61 -10.35 8.79
CA LYS A 147 15.71 -10.59 9.74
C LYS A 147 15.38 -10.08 11.14
N TYR A 148 14.76 -8.90 11.22
CA TYR A 148 14.34 -8.33 12.49
C TYR A 148 13.31 -9.21 13.18
N PHE A 149 12.25 -9.61 12.48
CA PHE A 149 11.23 -10.51 13.04
C PHE A 149 11.85 -11.85 13.49
N MET A 150 12.71 -12.46 12.68
CA MET A 150 13.41 -13.70 13.05
C MET A 150 14.24 -13.54 14.33
N ARG A 151 14.96 -12.42 14.46
CA ARG A 151 15.83 -12.12 15.62
C ARG A 151 15.03 -12.01 16.92
N ILE A 152 13.83 -11.44 16.88
CA ILE A 152 13.03 -11.20 18.09
C ILE A 152 12.07 -12.35 18.43
N ARG A 153 11.96 -13.39 17.60
CA ARG A 153 11.06 -14.54 17.85
C ARG A 153 11.19 -15.13 19.27
N PRO A 154 12.39 -15.32 19.85
CA PRO A 154 12.51 -15.79 21.23
C PRO A 154 11.89 -14.83 22.25
N ALA A 155 12.11 -13.51 22.10
CA ALA A 155 11.51 -12.49 22.95
C ALA A 155 9.98 -12.37 22.79
N LEU A 156 9.44 -12.89 21.69
CA LEU A 156 8.00 -13.01 21.43
C LEU A 156 7.41 -14.36 21.87
N GLY A 157 8.21 -15.27 22.43
CA GLY A 157 7.77 -16.64 22.75
C GLY A 157 7.49 -17.52 21.53
N LEU A 158 8.00 -17.15 20.35
CA LEU A 158 7.76 -17.82 19.05
C LEU A 158 8.99 -18.61 18.55
N GLU A 159 9.93 -18.94 19.42
CA GLU A 159 11.13 -19.69 19.05
C GLU A 159 10.80 -21.11 18.57
N GLN A 160 9.91 -21.80 19.29
CA GLN A 160 9.51 -23.18 18.97
C GLN A 160 8.41 -23.26 17.90
N SER A 161 7.84 -22.12 17.50
CA SER A 161 6.84 -22.07 16.43
C SER A 161 7.45 -22.49 15.10
N ARG A 162 6.78 -23.38 14.39
CA ARG A 162 7.12 -23.71 13.00
C ARG A 162 7.02 -22.44 12.15
N MET A 163 7.98 -22.24 11.26
CA MET A 163 8.03 -21.10 10.35
C MET A 163 8.17 -21.59 8.91
N SER A 164 7.38 -21.01 8.00
CA SER A 164 7.58 -21.10 6.56
C SER A 164 7.97 -19.72 6.03
N LEU A 165 9.15 -19.59 5.43
CA LEU A 165 9.68 -18.33 4.92
C LEU A 165 9.81 -18.37 3.40
N TYR A 166 9.07 -17.49 2.73
CA TYR A 166 9.13 -17.29 1.29
C TYR A 166 9.45 -15.83 0.96
N PHE A 167 10.64 -15.58 0.41
CA PHE A 167 11.13 -14.24 0.13
C PHE A 167 11.71 -14.15 -1.28
N ALA A 168 11.35 -13.11 -2.03
CA ALA A 168 11.90 -12.81 -3.36
C ALA A 168 12.11 -14.07 -4.25
N ASP A 169 13.30 -14.27 -4.81
CA ASP A 169 13.67 -15.45 -5.61
C ASP A 169 14.02 -16.71 -4.78
N GLY A 170 13.89 -16.65 -3.46
CA GLY A 170 14.15 -17.75 -2.54
C GLY A 170 15.64 -18.01 -2.37
N ASN A 171 16.09 -19.20 -2.75
CA ASN A 171 17.48 -19.64 -2.63
C ASN A 171 18.28 -19.53 -3.94
N ALA A 172 17.74 -18.82 -4.94
CA ALA A 172 18.48 -18.59 -6.17
C ALA A 172 19.69 -17.69 -5.89
N PRO A 173 20.87 -17.96 -6.49
CA PRO A 173 22.10 -17.21 -6.21
C PRO A 173 22.16 -15.85 -6.93
N ASP A 174 21.08 -15.45 -7.60
CA ASP A 174 21.01 -14.24 -8.40
C ASP A 174 21.04 -12.99 -7.52
N ARG A 175 21.37 -11.84 -8.13
CA ARG A 175 21.48 -10.56 -7.43
C ARG A 175 20.10 -9.91 -7.31
N ASP A 176 19.26 -10.49 -6.48
CA ASP A 176 17.85 -10.13 -6.31
C ASP A 176 17.61 -8.95 -5.36
N LEU A 177 18.57 -8.55 -4.52
CA LEU A 177 18.36 -7.52 -3.50
C LEU A 177 19.06 -6.20 -3.85
N GLN A 178 18.28 -5.13 -3.97
CA GLN A 178 18.75 -3.77 -4.18
C GLN A 178 19.10 -3.08 -2.85
N PHE A 179 20.30 -2.50 -2.77
CA PHE A 179 20.75 -1.74 -1.61
C PHE A 179 21.52 -0.47 -2.00
N PHE A 180 21.61 0.47 -1.06
CA PHE A 180 22.38 1.68 -1.14
C PHE A 180 23.53 1.62 -0.12
N ASP A 181 24.77 1.66 -0.63
CA ASP A 181 25.96 1.78 0.20
C ASP A 181 26.32 3.26 0.38
N PRO A 182 26.27 3.81 1.61
CA PRO A 182 26.63 5.21 1.87
C PRO A 182 28.10 5.54 1.55
N ASN A 183 28.97 4.53 1.49
CA ASN A 183 30.37 4.68 1.14
C ASN A 183 30.60 4.68 -0.38
N PHE A 184 29.63 4.22 -1.18
CA PHE A 184 29.73 4.23 -2.64
C PHE A 184 29.77 5.67 -3.18
N LYS A 185 30.93 6.08 -3.72
CA LYS A 185 31.12 7.42 -4.28
C LYS A 185 30.94 7.40 -5.79
N ILE A 186 29.85 8.01 -6.25
CA ILE A 186 29.63 8.27 -7.67
C ILE A 186 30.59 9.37 -8.15
N PRO A 187 31.44 9.12 -9.17
CA PRO A 187 32.30 10.15 -9.75
C PRO A 187 31.51 11.35 -10.27
N LEU A 188 32.08 12.56 -10.17
CA LEU A 188 31.39 13.80 -10.54
C LEU A 188 30.86 13.76 -11.99
N VAL A 189 31.64 13.24 -12.94
CA VAL A 189 31.23 13.19 -14.36
C VAL A 189 30.00 12.30 -14.55
N ASN A 190 29.97 11.11 -13.92
CA ASN A 190 28.80 10.22 -13.95
C ASN A 190 27.56 10.91 -13.37
N ARG A 191 27.72 11.56 -12.20
CA ARG A 191 26.65 12.31 -11.55
C ARG A 191 26.14 13.45 -12.44
N ALA A 192 27.05 14.25 -13.00
CA ALA A 192 26.69 15.38 -13.85
C ALA A 192 25.99 14.94 -15.13
N LEU A 193 26.47 13.88 -15.80
CA LEU A 193 25.79 13.31 -16.97
C LEU A 193 24.38 12.83 -16.61
N ALA A 194 24.22 12.12 -15.49
CA ALA A 194 22.93 11.63 -15.03
C ALA A 194 21.97 12.76 -14.62
N GLU A 195 22.45 13.78 -13.92
CA GLU A 195 21.61 14.88 -13.40
C GLU A 195 21.23 15.90 -14.48
N ILE A 196 22.12 16.17 -15.44
CA ILE A 196 21.92 17.18 -16.49
C ILE A 196 21.30 16.59 -17.76
N ILE A 197 21.82 15.45 -18.22
CA ILE A 197 21.45 14.86 -19.52
C ILE A 197 20.49 13.68 -19.35
N GLY A 198 20.83 12.75 -18.44
CA GLY A 198 20.17 11.46 -18.30
C GLY A 198 19.18 11.37 -17.14
N ARG A 199 19.16 10.18 -16.52
CA ARG A 199 18.32 9.86 -15.36
C ARG A 199 19.22 9.63 -14.13
N LYS A 200 18.81 10.17 -12.99
CA LYS A 200 19.50 10.00 -11.69
C LYS A 200 19.11 8.71 -10.95
N SER A 201 17.92 8.17 -11.25
CA SER A 201 17.42 6.95 -10.59
C SER A 201 18.35 5.78 -10.88
N GLY A 202 18.63 4.94 -9.87
CA GLY A 202 19.52 3.79 -10.03
C GLY A 202 21.01 4.07 -9.88
N LEU A 203 21.46 5.33 -9.94
CA LEU A 203 22.89 5.65 -10.04
C LEU A 203 23.71 5.22 -8.82
N ASN A 204 23.09 5.14 -7.66
CA ASN A 204 23.69 4.77 -6.38
C ASN A 204 23.28 3.37 -5.90
N TYR A 205 22.48 2.63 -6.67
CA TYR A 205 22.00 1.32 -6.26
C TYR A 205 23.00 0.24 -6.63
N GLN A 206 23.17 -0.71 -5.71
CA GLN A 206 23.93 -1.93 -5.89
C GLN A 206 23.01 -3.12 -5.65
N TYR A 207 23.45 -4.30 -6.08
CA TYR A 207 22.67 -5.52 -5.98
C TYR A 207 23.52 -6.65 -5.39
N ARG A 208 22.93 -7.45 -4.52
CA ARG A 208 23.48 -8.72 -4.01
C ARG A 208 22.36 -9.76 -3.94
N SER A 209 22.69 -11.02 -3.69
CA SER A 209 21.67 -12.01 -3.34
C SER A 209 21.19 -11.75 -1.90
N ASN A 210 19.92 -12.05 -1.63
CA ASN A 210 19.39 -12.13 -0.27
C ASN A 210 20.06 -13.28 0.49
N ASP A 211 20.18 -13.17 1.81
CA ASP A 211 20.87 -14.15 2.66
C ASP A 211 19.93 -14.81 3.69
N LEU A 212 18.62 -14.80 3.40
CA LEU A 212 17.60 -15.39 4.26
C LEU A 212 17.58 -16.92 4.12
N PRO A 213 17.27 -17.66 5.20
CA PRO A 213 17.11 -19.12 5.12
C PRO A 213 15.73 -19.47 4.55
N ASN A 214 15.54 -19.26 3.24
CA ASN A 214 14.26 -19.40 2.58
C ASN A 214 13.83 -20.87 2.40
N ASP A 215 12.54 -21.14 2.58
CA ASP A 215 11.90 -22.41 2.22
C ASP A 215 11.45 -22.44 0.75
N GLY A 216 11.58 -21.32 0.05
CA GLY A 216 11.24 -21.15 -1.36
C GLY A 216 11.11 -19.67 -1.75
N ALA A 217 10.88 -19.42 -3.04
CA ALA A 217 10.59 -18.09 -3.55
C ALA A 217 9.24 -17.57 -3.05
N SER A 218 9.09 -16.24 -2.92
CA SER A 218 7.80 -15.59 -2.67
C SER A 218 6.93 -15.71 -3.92
N SER A 219 6.12 -16.78 -4.00
CA SER A 219 5.37 -17.16 -5.20
C SER A 219 4.02 -17.77 -4.88
N LEU A 220 3.12 -17.80 -5.87
CA LEU A 220 1.82 -18.47 -5.74
C LEU A 220 1.97 -19.98 -5.47
N ALA A 221 2.98 -20.62 -6.07
CA ALA A 221 3.26 -22.04 -5.86
C ALA A 221 3.67 -22.32 -4.40
N SER A 222 4.53 -21.48 -3.81
CA SER A 222 4.94 -21.60 -2.40
C SER A 222 3.75 -21.39 -1.46
N LEU A 223 2.87 -20.42 -1.76
CA LEU A 223 1.64 -20.21 -1.00
C LEU A 223 0.70 -21.42 -1.09
N GLU A 224 0.53 -21.99 -2.28
CA GLU A 224 -0.31 -23.20 -2.48
C GLU A 224 0.25 -24.42 -1.76
N LYS A 225 1.57 -24.57 -1.73
CA LYS A 225 2.26 -25.59 -0.93
C LYS A 225 1.94 -25.41 0.55
N TRP A 226 2.11 -24.20 1.09
CA TRP A 226 1.80 -23.91 2.49
C TRP A 226 0.33 -24.18 2.83
N ILE A 227 -0.62 -23.71 2.01
CA ILE A 227 -2.05 -24.00 2.21
C ILE A 227 -2.29 -25.51 2.23
N SER A 228 -1.72 -26.25 1.28
CA SER A 228 -1.91 -27.70 1.18
C SER A 228 -1.36 -28.45 2.39
N GLU A 229 -0.27 -27.98 2.98
CA GLU A 229 0.26 -28.52 4.24
C GLU A 229 -0.66 -28.19 5.42
N ARG A 230 -1.13 -26.94 5.53
CA ARG A 230 -2.05 -26.53 6.61
C ARG A 230 -3.40 -27.25 6.56
N LYS A 231 -3.90 -27.55 5.36
CA LYS A 231 -5.12 -28.35 5.17
C LYS A 231 -5.01 -29.76 5.73
N LYS A 232 -3.80 -30.34 5.72
CA LYS A 232 -3.54 -31.69 6.24
C LYS A 232 -3.31 -31.69 7.75
N ALA A 233 -2.93 -30.55 8.33
CA ALA A 233 -2.77 -30.40 9.76
C ALA A 233 -4.15 -30.40 10.44
N SER A 234 -4.39 -31.34 11.34
CA SER A 234 -5.61 -31.42 12.15
C SER A 234 -5.54 -30.58 13.42
N ASP A 235 -4.36 -30.06 13.75
CA ASP A 235 -4.11 -29.40 15.03
C ASP A 235 -4.75 -28.02 15.07
N LYS A 236 -5.26 -27.70 16.26
CA LYS A 236 -5.74 -26.36 16.56
C LYS A 236 -4.55 -25.40 16.60
N ALA A 237 -4.60 -24.32 15.84
CA ALA A 237 -3.49 -23.38 15.73
C ALA A 237 -3.94 -21.98 15.33
N ILE A 238 -3.10 -21.00 15.63
CA ILE A 238 -3.17 -19.66 15.04
C ILE A 238 -2.08 -19.55 13.98
N ASN A 239 -2.47 -19.36 12.72
CA ASN A 239 -1.55 -19.07 11.64
C ASN A 239 -1.23 -17.57 11.65
N LEU A 240 -0.06 -17.17 12.15
CA LEU A 240 0.42 -15.79 12.08
C LEU A 240 1.10 -15.56 10.71
N ILE A 241 0.43 -14.79 9.88
CA ILE A 241 0.83 -14.49 8.50
C ILE A 241 1.40 -13.08 8.45
N TYR A 242 2.72 -12.98 8.27
CA TYR A 242 3.44 -11.73 8.12
C TYR A 242 3.79 -11.48 6.65
N PHE A 243 3.29 -10.37 6.09
CA PHE A 243 3.67 -9.91 4.76
C PHE A 243 4.49 -8.62 4.85
N THR A 244 5.65 -8.59 4.18
CA THR A 244 6.45 -7.37 4.02
C THR A 244 6.97 -7.24 2.58
N GLY A 245 6.44 -6.27 1.84
CA GLY A 245 6.74 -6.13 0.41
C GLY A 245 5.98 -4.99 -0.24
N HIS A 246 5.85 -5.07 -1.57
CA HIS A 246 5.10 -4.09 -2.36
C HIS A 246 3.62 -4.47 -2.47
N GLY A 247 2.80 -3.47 -2.78
CA GLY A 247 1.38 -3.68 -2.99
C GLY A 247 0.79 -2.68 -3.98
N GLY A 248 -0.25 -3.14 -4.69
CA GLY A 248 -0.95 -2.36 -5.71
C GLY A 248 -2.38 -2.05 -5.32
N LYS A 249 -2.84 -0.87 -5.75
CA LYS A 249 -4.21 -0.39 -5.54
C LYS A 249 -5.22 -1.29 -6.25
N GLY A 250 -6.42 -1.45 -5.67
CA GLY A 250 -7.55 -2.05 -6.36
C GLY A 250 -8.02 -1.17 -7.53
N ASN A 251 -8.69 -1.77 -8.51
CA ASN A 251 -9.30 -1.03 -9.61
C ASN A 251 -10.52 -0.22 -9.12
N LYS A 252 -11.12 0.59 -10.01
CA LYS A 252 -12.23 1.48 -9.63
C LYS A 252 -13.48 0.71 -9.21
N GLU A 253 -13.70 -0.45 -9.82
CA GLU A 253 -14.88 -1.30 -9.61
C GLU A 253 -14.79 -2.07 -8.29
N LYS A 254 -13.57 -2.48 -7.91
CA LYS A 254 -13.25 -3.22 -6.68
C LYS A 254 -12.07 -2.58 -5.96
N PRO A 255 -12.23 -1.36 -5.40
CA PRO A 255 -11.13 -0.60 -4.81
C PRO A 255 -10.49 -1.28 -3.60
N LYS A 256 -11.21 -2.17 -2.92
CA LYS A 256 -10.72 -2.96 -1.79
C LYS A 256 -10.03 -4.26 -2.20
N ASN A 257 -10.15 -4.70 -3.46
CA ASN A 257 -9.44 -5.88 -3.97
C ASN A 257 -8.00 -5.51 -4.38
N THR A 258 -7.22 -5.09 -3.39
CA THR A 258 -5.82 -4.68 -3.55
C THR A 258 -4.92 -5.90 -3.76
N THR A 259 -3.65 -5.66 -4.05
CA THR A 259 -2.69 -6.72 -4.41
C THR A 259 -1.45 -6.67 -3.53
N ALA A 260 -0.94 -7.84 -3.19
CA ALA A 260 0.40 -8.05 -2.65
C ALA A 260 1.30 -8.51 -3.81
N TYR A 261 2.46 -7.88 -3.97
CA TYR A 261 3.38 -8.21 -5.05
C TYR A 261 4.31 -9.34 -4.61
N LEU A 262 4.40 -10.35 -5.48
CA LEU A 262 5.24 -11.53 -5.33
C LEU A 262 6.36 -11.47 -6.37
N TRP A 263 7.35 -12.35 -6.23
CA TRP A 263 8.49 -12.41 -7.14
C TRP A 263 8.06 -12.63 -8.60
N ASN A 264 8.89 -12.20 -9.55
CA ASN A 264 8.63 -12.25 -10.99
C ASN A 264 7.34 -11.51 -11.43
N ASN A 265 7.04 -10.36 -10.81
CA ASN A 265 5.86 -9.54 -11.10
C ASN A 265 4.51 -10.27 -10.95
N PHE A 266 4.46 -11.37 -10.20
CA PHE A 266 3.18 -12.00 -9.86
C PHE A 266 2.46 -11.19 -8.79
N HIS A 267 1.13 -11.12 -8.87
CA HIS A 267 0.32 -10.37 -7.91
C HIS A 267 -0.69 -11.30 -7.25
N LEU A 268 -0.69 -11.33 -5.91
CA LEU A 268 -1.74 -11.97 -5.12
C LEU A 268 -2.84 -10.95 -4.82
N LYS A 269 -4.03 -11.15 -5.38
CA LYS A 269 -5.21 -10.33 -5.07
C LYS A 269 -5.82 -10.73 -3.73
N MET A 270 -6.39 -9.75 -3.03
CA MET A 270 -7.10 -9.96 -1.76
C MET A 270 -8.19 -11.04 -1.86
N GLU A 271 -9.09 -10.95 -2.85
CA GLU A 271 -10.20 -11.91 -3.01
C GLU A 271 -9.66 -13.33 -3.26
N THR A 272 -8.64 -13.46 -4.10
CA THR A 272 -7.99 -14.75 -4.38
C THR A 272 -7.37 -15.35 -3.13
N PHE A 273 -6.77 -14.53 -2.28
CA PHE A 273 -6.21 -15.01 -1.02
C PHE A 273 -7.32 -15.43 -0.04
N ALA A 274 -8.38 -14.63 0.09
CA ALA A 274 -9.53 -14.96 0.94
C ALA A 274 -10.17 -16.30 0.55
N GLN A 275 -10.41 -16.52 -0.75
CA GLN A 275 -10.93 -17.78 -1.30
C GLN A 275 -10.03 -18.97 -0.98
N LYS A 276 -8.71 -18.81 -1.14
CA LYS A 276 -7.74 -19.86 -0.80
C LYS A 276 -7.80 -20.24 0.68
N LEU A 277 -8.00 -19.27 1.57
CA LEU A 277 -8.11 -19.50 3.02
C LEU A 277 -9.42 -20.16 3.45
N GLU A 278 -10.48 -20.15 2.64
CA GLU A 278 -11.72 -20.90 2.95
C GLU A 278 -11.47 -22.41 3.04
N SER A 279 -10.39 -22.88 2.41
CA SER A 279 -10.04 -24.29 2.41
C SER A 279 -9.37 -24.79 3.69
N LEU A 280 -9.02 -23.90 4.63
CA LEU A 280 -8.38 -24.27 5.90
C LEU A 280 -9.36 -24.99 6.86
N PRO A 281 -8.86 -25.85 7.76
CA PRO A 281 -9.70 -26.51 8.78
C PRO A 281 -10.37 -25.52 9.75
N ASP A 282 -11.49 -25.92 10.37
CA ASP A 282 -12.23 -25.06 11.31
C ASP A 282 -11.40 -24.64 12.54
N GLY A 283 -10.61 -25.56 13.09
CA GLY A 283 -9.73 -25.33 14.24
C GLY A 283 -8.51 -24.47 13.95
N GLN A 284 -8.42 -23.78 12.81
CA GLN A 284 -7.29 -22.94 12.46
C GLN A 284 -7.72 -21.49 12.24
N ALA A 285 -7.28 -20.61 13.13
CA ALA A 285 -7.44 -19.17 12.96
C ALA A 285 -6.28 -18.59 12.11
N CYS A 286 -6.48 -17.41 11.53
CA CYS A 286 -5.40 -16.64 10.90
C CYS A 286 -5.30 -15.23 11.48
N LEU A 287 -4.07 -14.83 11.84
CA LEU A 287 -3.73 -13.48 12.22
C LEU A 287 -2.81 -12.86 11.17
N PHE A 288 -3.18 -11.72 10.63
CA PHE A 288 -2.41 -11.05 9.58
C PHE A 288 -1.67 -9.84 10.12
N VAL A 289 -0.39 -9.70 9.76
CA VAL A 289 0.35 -8.44 9.85
C VAL A 289 0.87 -8.14 8.45
N MET A 290 0.31 -7.12 7.80
CA MET A 290 0.60 -6.83 6.39
C MET A 290 1.14 -5.42 6.19
N VAL A 291 2.39 -5.35 5.74
CA VAL A 291 3.13 -4.13 5.47
C VAL A 291 3.42 -4.00 3.99
N GLN A 292 2.56 -3.21 3.33
CA GLN A 292 2.69 -2.80 1.95
C GLN A 292 1.78 -1.60 1.67
N CYS A 293 1.99 -0.93 0.54
CA CYS A 293 1.03 0.05 0.02
C CYS A 293 -0.35 -0.61 -0.16
N TYR A 294 -1.42 0.12 0.17
CA TYR A 294 -2.80 -0.32 0.01
C TYR A 294 -3.18 -1.57 0.83
N SER A 295 -2.43 -1.90 1.88
CA SER A 295 -2.61 -3.12 2.67
C SER A 295 -4.00 -3.25 3.30
N GLY A 296 -4.65 -2.15 3.69
CA GLY A 296 -5.99 -2.16 4.27
C GLY A 296 -7.10 -2.69 3.34
N GLY A 297 -6.82 -2.92 2.05
CA GLY A 297 -7.72 -3.71 1.20
C GLY A 297 -7.83 -5.17 1.66
N PHE A 298 -6.71 -5.75 2.13
CA PHE A 298 -6.66 -7.10 2.70
C PHE A 298 -7.44 -7.25 4.01
N ALA A 299 -7.87 -6.17 4.66
CA ALA A 299 -8.77 -6.27 5.80
C ALA A 299 -10.13 -6.90 5.45
N GLN A 300 -10.50 -6.94 4.16
CA GLN A 300 -11.70 -7.65 3.69
C GLN A 300 -11.57 -9.18 3.79
N ILE A 301 -10.39 -9.73 4.07
CA ILE A 301 -10.15 -11.18 4.18
C ILE A 301 -10.96 -11.87 5.28
N ILE A 302 -11.47 -11.08 6.23
CA ILE A 302 -12.38 -11.52 7.30
C ILE A 302 -13.73 -11.96 6.76
N PHE A 303 -14.12 -11.48 5.58
CA PHE A 303 -15.36 -11.86 4.94
C PHE A 303 -15.18 -13.13 4.11
N LYS A 304 -16.25 -13.90 4.00
CA LYS A 304 -16.26 -15.13 3.21
C LYS A 304 -15.96 -14.80 1.75
N ASP A 305 -14.94 -15.48 1.19
CA ASP A 305 -14.38 -15.20 -0.15
C ASP A 305 -13.94 -13.73 -0.38
N GLY A 306 -13.74 -12.96 0.69
CA GLY A 306 -13.38 -11.54 0.62
C GLY A 306 -14.54 -10.59 0.28
N SER A 307 -15.79 -11.03 0.39
CA SER A 307 -16.97 -10.20 0.11
C SER A 307 -17.85 -9.99 1.33
N SER A 308 -18.04 -8.73 1.72
CA SER A 308 -18.91 -8.35 2.85
C SER A 308 -20.37 -8.77 2.67
N GLU A 309 -20.83 -8.94 1.43
CA GLU A 309 -22.18 -9.42 1.13
C GLU A 309 -22.40 -10.87 1.56
N LYS A 310 -21.32 -11.65 1.73
CA LYS A 310 -21.37 -13.04 2.17
C LYS A 310 -21.22 -13.21 3.68
N GLY A 311 -21.14 -12.11 4.43
CA GLY A 311 -20.90 -12.11 5.88
C GLY A 311 -19.46 -12.48 6.25
N LEU A 312 -19.19 -12.56 7.54
CA LEU A 312 -17.89 -13.02 8.04
C LEU A 312 -17.63 -14.46 7.61
N SER A 313 -16.35 -14.77 7.39
CA SER A 313 -15.93 -16.15 7.17
C SER A 313 -16.22 -16.99 8.42
N ASP A 314 -16.57 -18.25 8.16
CA ASP A 314 -16.68 -19.27 9.20
C ASP A 314 -15.30 -19.62 9.77
N LYS A 315 -14.22 -19.34 9.02
CA LYS A 315 -12.82 -19.48 9.44
C LYS A 315 -12.39 -18.21 10.18
N PRO A 316 -12.02 -18.28 11.47
CA PRO A 316 -11.64 -17.09 12.23
C PRO A 316 -10.41 -16.40 11.64
N ARG A 317 -10.55 -15.10 11.35
CA ARG A 317 -9.50 -14.28 10.73
C ARG A 317 -9.55 -12.88 11.30
N ALA A 318 -8.40 -12.34 11.67
CA ALA A 318 -8.26 -10.94 12.05
C ALA A 318 -6.87 -10.44 11.65
N GLY A 319 -6.65 -9.13 11.65
CA GLY A 319 -5.34 -8.63 11.29
C GLY A 319 -5.15 -7.13 11.31
N PHE A 320 -3.90 -6.76 11.04
CA PHE A 320 -3.36 -5.42 11.17
C PHE A 320 -2.62 -5.03 9.90
N PHE A 321 -2.88 -3.82 9.43
CA PHE A 321 -2.45 -3.36 8.13
C PHE A 321 -1.78 -1.99 8.26
N ALA A 322 -0.64 -1.81 7.59
CA ALA A 322 0.12 -0.56 7.63
C ALA A 322 -0.69 0.68 7.21
N THR A 323 -1.62 0.57 6.27
CA THR A 323 -2.35 1.72 5.74
C THR A 323 -3.74 1.34 5.19
N THR A 324 -4.54 2.31 4.75
CA THR A 324 -5.85 2.07 4.12
C THR A 324 -5.74 1.58 2.67
N HIS A 325 -6.80 0.95 2.14
CA HIS A 325 -6.84 0.41 0.76
C HIS A 325 -6.56 1.42 -0.38
N ASN A 326 -6.57 2.72 -0.08
CA ASN A 326 -6.41 3.82 -1.04
C ASN A 326 -5.15 4.67 -0.79
N ARG A 327 -4.27 4.27 0.12
CA ARG A 327 -3.05 5.02 0.46
C ARG A 327 -1.79 4.16 0.29
N VAL A 328 -0.69 4.83 -0.02
CA VAL A 328 0.65 4.24 0.05
C VAL A 328 1.08 4.07 1.51
N ALA A 329 2.09 3.21 1.73
CA ALA A 329 2.73 3.00 3.02
C ALA A 329 4.21 3.41 2.97
N ALA A 330 4.78 3.75 4.11
CA ALA A 330 6.22 3.93 4.27
C ALA A 330 6.95 2.58 4.35
N GLY A 331 8.27 2.57 4.11
CA GLY A 331 9.13 1.43 4.47
C GLY A 331 9.93 0.77 3.35
N CYS A 332 9.61 1.03 2.09
CA CYS A 332 10.39 0.49 0.96
C CYS A 332 11.59 1.40 0.67
N THR A 333 12.79 1.05 1.17
CA THR A 333 14.02 1.82 0.97
C THR A 333 15.23 0.91 0.75
N PRO A 334 16.12 1.22 -0.21
CA PRO A 334 17.36 0.47 -0.39
C PRO A 334 18.44 0.85 0.65
N ASP A 335 18.21 1.86 1.48
CA ASP A 335 19.16 2.27 2.53
C ASP A 335 19.45 1.11 3.49
N VAL A 336 20.71 0.88 3.85
CA VAL A 336 21.15 -0.21 4.75
C VAL A 336 21.13 0.16 6.24
N ARG A 337 20.86 1.43 6.57
CA ARG A 337 20.89 1.91 7.96
C ARG A 337 19.59 1.58 8.68
N GLU A 338 19.61 0.52 9.49
CA GLU A 338 18.40 0.06 10.20
C GLU A 338 17.80 1.11 11.16
N SER A 339 18.61 2.04 11.69
CA SER A 339 18.17 3.14 12.54
C SER A 339 17.15 4.08 11.87
N ASP A 340 17.13 4.09 10.54
CA ASP A 340 16.30 4.98 9.75
C ASP A 340 14.94 4.33 9.41
N TYR A 341 14.75 3.05 9.75
CA TYR A 341 13.51 2.34 9.51
C TYR A 341 12.47 2.64 10.57
N ARG A 342 11.30 3.07 10.10
CA ARG A 342 10.17 3.52 10.94
C ARG A 342 8.82 3.01 10.43
N GLU A 343 8.82 2.02 9.53
CA GLU A 343 7.59 1.49 8.95
C GLU A 343 6.75 0.72 9.97
N TYR A 344 5.49 0.44 9.64
CA TYR A 344 4.49 -0.11 10.55
C TYR A 344 4.99 -1.31 11.38
N SER A 345 5.57 -2.34 10.74
CA SER A 345 5.95 -3.57 11.45
C SER A 345 7.09 -3.36 12.43
N THR A 346 8.00 -2.41 12.15
CA THR A 346 9.06 -2.03 13.10
C THR A 346 8.46 -1.72 14.46
N GLN A 347 7.63 -0.68 14.56
CA GLN A 347 7.08 -0.28 15.86
C GLN A 347 6.09 -1.30 16.43
N PHE A 348 5.36 -2.01 15.58
CA PHE A 348 4.43 -3.06 16.01
C PHE A 348 5.16 -4.17 16.78
N TRP A 349 6.29 -4.62 16.23
CA TRP A 349 7.12 -5.63 16.85
C TRP A 349 7.87 -5.09 18.08
N GLU A 350 8.35 -3.85 18.03
CA GLU A 350 9.01 -3.18 19.18
C GLU A 350 8.07 -3.08 20.39
N ALA A 351 6.79 -2.80 20.17
CA ALA A 351 5.78 -2.76 21.22
C ALA A 351 5.57 -4.13 21.89
N LEU A 352 5.62 -5.22 21.11
CA LEU A 352 5.43 -6.58 21.63
C LEU A 352 6.67 -7.12 22.35
N CYS A 353 7.87 -6.91 21.79
CA CYS A 353 9.12 -7.44 22.35
C CYS A 353 9.77 -6.52 23.39
N GLY A 354 9.38 -5.24 23.46
CA GLY A 354 9.93 -4.27 24.41
C GLY A 354 11.34 -3.79 24.09
N THR A 355 11.79 -3.94 22.84
CA THR A 355 13.10 -3.45 22.38
C THR A 355 13.04 -2.92 20.97
N THR A 356 13.80 -1.86 20.66
CA THR A 356 13.93 -1.32 19.31
C THR A 356 14.71 -2.27 18.40
N ARG A 357 14.66 -2.05 17.08
CA ARG A 357 15.53 -2.77 16.12
C ARG A 357 17.01 -2.73 16.49
N THR A 358 17.44 -1.63 17.11
CA THR A 358 18.82 -1.36 17.54
C THR A 358 19.13 -1.79 18.98
N GLY A 359 18.15 -2.35 19.71
CA GLY A 359 18.32 -2.90 21.05
C GLY A 359 18.03 -1.94 22.21
N ASP A 360 17.52 -0.74 21.94
CA ASP A 360 17.09 0.18 23.00
C ASP A 360 15.80 -0.33 23.64
N LYS A 361 15.62 -0.12 24.95
CA LYS A 361 14.40 -0.56 25.64
C LYS A 361 13.19 0.26 25.21
N VAL A 362 12.07 -0.43 24.98
CA VAL A 362 10.75 0.14 24.70
C VAL A 362 9.82 -0.26 25.82
N GLN A 363 9.10 0.71 26.39
CA GLN A 363 8.03 0.40 27.34
C GLN A 363 6.91 -0.30 26.57
N LYS A 364 6.65 -1.56 26.91
CA LYS A 364 5.55 -2.33 26.33
C LYS A 364 4.22 -1.68 26.71
N PRO A 365 3.28 -1.50 25.76
CA PRO A 365 1.95 -1.00 26.08
C PRO A 365 1.15 -2.06 26.84
N ASP A 366 0.42 -1.59 27.84
CA ASP A 366 -0.53 -2.33 28.66
C ASP A 366 -1.63 -1.32 29.02
N TYR A 367 -2.45 -1.02 28.01
CA TYR A 367 -3.48 0.00 28.06
C TYR A 367 -4.72 -0.48 28.82
N ASP A 368 -4.97 -1.79 28.87
CA ASP A 368 -6.07 -2.38 29.64
C ASP A 368 -5.67 -2.80 31.07
N GLY A 369 -4.38 -2.87 31.38
CA GLY A 369 -3.85 -3.15 32.72
C GLY A 369 -3.83 -4.64 33.07
N ASP A 370 -3.86 -5.53 32.08
CA ASP A 370 -3.83 -6.99 32.29
C ASP A 370 -2.40 -7.54 32.55
N GLY A 371 -1.38 -6.68 32.47
CA GLY A 371 0.03 -7.04 32.69
C GLY A 371 0.70 -7.69 31.49
N ARG A 372 0.01 -7.83 30.35
CA ARG A 372 0.54 -8.34 29.09
C ARG A 372 0.40 -7.26 28.02
N THR A 373 0.89 -7.60 26.83
CA THR A 373 0.69 -6.76 25.65
C THR A 373 0.04 -7.61 24.57
N SER A 374 -1.17 -7.22 24.20
CA SER A 374 -1.91 -7.77 23.08
C SER A 374 -1.45 -7.20 21.74
N MET A 375 -1.78 -7.90 20.66
CA MET A 375 -1.54 -7.37 19.31
C MET A 375 -2.36 -6.12 19.01
N SER A 376 -3.55 -5.97 19.62
CA SER A 376 -4.37 -4.74 19.55
C SER A 376 -3.66 -3.55 20.21
N GLU A 377 -3.06 -3.74 21.37
CA GLU A 377 -2.28 -2.68 22.05
C GLU A 377 -1.01 -2.33 21.30
N ALA A 378 -0.33 -3.33 20.71
CA ALA A 378 0.79 -3.08 19.81
C ALA A 378 0.36 -2.24 18.60
N HIS A 379 -0.82 -2.48 18.03
CA HIS A 379 -1.38 -1.65 16.96
C HIS A 379 -1.65 -0.20 17.42
N ALA A 380 -2.26 -0.04 18.59
CA ALA A 380 -2.51 1.28 19.19
C ALA A 380 -1.21 2.04 19.47
N TYR A 381 -0.17 1.34 19.94
CA TYR A 381 1.17 1.89 20.10
C TYR A 381 1.71 2.45 18.77
N VAL A 382 1.58 1.73 17.65
CA VAL A 382 2.00 2.26 16.34
C VAL A 382 1.20 3.51 15.97
N ILE A 383 -0.11 3.53 16.20
CA ILE A 383 -0.95 4.70 15.89
C ILE A 383 -0.44 5.95 16.63
N ILE A 384 -0.08 5.78 17.91
CA ILE A 384 0.41 6.83 18.81
C ILE A 384 1.83 7.30 18.42
N HIS A 385 2.75 6.35 18.24
CA HIS A 385 4.19 6.62 18.18
C HIS A 385 4.76 6.73 16.75
N SER A 386 4.02 6.33 15.72
CA SER A 386 4.52 6.39 14.34
C SER A 386 4.69 7.83 13.86
N ASP A 387 5.87 8.13 13.33
CA ASP A 387 6.18 9.37 12.61
C ASP A 387 6.26 9.15 11.09
N THR A 388 5.40 8.28 10.54
CA THR A 388 5.27 8.05 9.10
C THR A 388 3.97 8.62 8.54
N ILE A 389 3.79 8.50 7.23
CA ILE A 389 2.54 8.85 6.53
C ILE A 389 1.50 7.72 6.56
N ASP A 390 1.80 6.64 7.27
CA ASP A 390 0.96 5.45 7.38
C ASP A 390 -0.35 5.79 8.09
N LEU A 391 -1.42 5.10 7.71
CA LEU A 391 -2.72 5.21 8.37
C LEU A 391 -3.17 3.82 8.80
N PRO A 392 -2.56 3.26 9.86
CA PRO A 392 -2.79 1.88 10.22
C PRO A 392 -4.26 1.58 10.48
N VAL A 393 -4.68 0.37 10.12
CA VAL A 393 -6.04 -0.12 10.38
C VAL A 393 -6.01 -1.57 10.85
N LYS A 394 -7.00 -1.95 11.66
CA LYS A 394 -7.29 -3.33 12.06
C LYS A 394 -8.66 -3.80 11.53
N THR A 395 -8.90 -5.10 11.54
CA THR A 395 -10.09 -5.71 10.93
C THR A 395 -11.42 -5.32 11.58
N SER A 396 -11.48 -5.15 12.90
CA SER A 396 -12.66 -4.71 13.64
C SER A 396 -13.14 -3.33 13.19
N GLU A 397 -12.23 -2.39 12.95
CA GLU A 397 -12.55 -1.05 12.41
C GLU A 397 -13.17 -1.14 11.01
N ILE A 398 -12.59 -2.01 10.16
CA ILE A 398 -13.04 -2.19 8.79
C ILE A 398 -14.40 -2.86 8.76
N TRP A 399 -14.65 -3.79 9.68
CA TRP A 399 -15.95 -4.40 9.87
C TRP A 399 -17.00 -3.37 10.30
N LEU A 400 -16.74 -2.56 11.34
CA LEU A 400 -17.66 -1.50 11.80
C LEU A 400 -18.05 -0.56 10.66
N ARG A 401 -17.06 -0.09 9.90
CA ARG A 401 -17.27 0.80 8.75
C ARG A 401 -17.98 0.10 7.59
N THR A 402 -17.92 -1.22 7.49
CA THR A 402 -18.63 -1.97 6.45
C THR A 402 -20.10 -2.17 6.82
N ILE A 403 -20.41 -2.39 8.11
CA ILE A 403 -21.78 -2.61 8.58
C ILE A 403 -22.56 -1.29 8.71
N PHE A 404 -21.88 -0.20 9.07
CA PHE A 404 -22.52 1.09 9.40
C PHE A 404 -22.19 2.23 8.41
N SER A 405 -21.47 2.00 7.31
CA SER A 405 -21.23 3.02 6.26
C SER A 405 -21.65 2.52 4.87
N PRO A 406 -22.39 3.32 4.05
CA PRO A 406 -21.86 4.54 3.43
C PRO A 406 -22.78 5.76 3.58
N GLY A 407 -22.28 6.82 4.23
CA GLY A 407 -23.09 7.95 4.67
C GLY A 407 -23.76 7.61 5.99
N PHE A 408 -23.38 8.33 7.05
CA PHE A 408 -23.92 8.11 8.39
C PHE A 408 -25.46 8.21 8.37
N GLY A 409 -26.11 7.06 8.59
CA GLY A 409 -27.58 6.94 8.68
C GLY A 409 -28.24 6.52 7.37
N GLU A 410 -28.43 5.21 7.19
CA GLU A 410 -29.68 4.60 6.75
C GLU A 410 -29.47 3.08 6.60
N LYS A 411 -29.91 2.29 7.60
CA LYS A 411 -30.33 0.91 7.34
C LYS A 411 -31.85 0.94 7.16
N LYS A 412 -32.33 0.44 6.02
CA LYS A 412 -33.73 0.06 5.84
C LYS A 412 -34.10 -0.98 6.89
N SER A 413 -35.14 -0.68 7.65
CA SER A 413 -35.75 -1.57 8.62
C SER A 413 -36.09 -2.92 7.97
N THR A 414 -35.37 -3.97 8.36
CA THR A 414 -35.84 -5.33 8.14
C THR A 414 -35.59 -6.17 9.38
N GLU A 415 -36.69 -6.79 9.80
CA GLU A 415 -36.88 -7.81 10.83
C GLU A 415 -37.06 -7.36 12.30
N LYS A 416 -38.16 -7.89 12.86
CA LYS A 416 -38.87 -7.44 14.05
C LYS A 416 -38.03 -7.59 15.33
N LYS A 417 -38.00 -6.52 16.12
CA LYS A 417 -37.53 -6.53 17.51
C LYS A 417 -38.60 -7.15 18.41
N ASP A 418 -38.31 -8.32 18.96
CA ASP A 418 -38.87 -8.74 20.24
C ASP A 418 -37.93 -8.24 21.35
N ALA A 419 -38.14 -7.00 21.80
CA ALA A 419 -37.57 -6.48 23.05
C ALA A 419 -38.36 -5.28 23.58
N SER A 420 -39.10 -5.51 24.67
CA SER A 420 -39.45 -4.58 25.76
C SER A 420 -39.49 -3.07 25.44
N GLY A 421 -40.71 -2.49 25.43
CA GLY A 421 -41.01 -1.11 24.99
C GLY A 421 -40.27 0.05 25.69
N LYS A 422 -39.56 -0.15 26.81
CA LYS A 422 -38.71 0.89 27.43
C LYS A 422 -37.36 1.09 26.74
N LEU A 423 -36.78 0.02 26.18
CA LEU A 423 -35.53 0.08 25.41
C LEU A 423 -35.75 0.72 24.04
N SER A 424 -36.95 0.57 23.47
CA SER A 424 -37.37 1.21 22.22
C SER A 424 -37.37 2.74 22.33
N GLU A 425 -37.89 3.29 23.42
CA GLU A 425 -38.05 4.74 23.61
C GLU A 425 -36.71 5.45 23.92
N LEU A 426 -35.82 4.79 24.68
CA LEU A 426 -34.47 5.29 24.93
C LEU A 426 -33.62 5.22 23.66
N ALA A 427 -33.74 4.14 22.89
CA ALA A 427 -33.08 4.02 21.60
C ALA A 427 -33.56 5.11 20.61
N GLU A 428 -34.86 5.41 20.54
CA GLU A 428 -35.35 6.52 19.70
C GLU A 428 -34.77 7.88 20.12
N LYS A 429 -34.62 8.16 21.41
CA LYS A 429 -34.01 9.40 21.91
C LYS A 429 -32.50 9.51 21.69
N ILE A 430 -31.79 8.40 21.49
CA ILE A 430 -30.34 8.38 21.23
C ILE A 430 -30.03 8.32 19.73
N PHE A 431 -30.81 7.55 18.95
CA PHE A 431 -30.49 7.17 17.56
C PHE A 431 -31.42 7.74 16.50
N SER A 432 -32.54 8.37 16.85
CA SER A 432 -33.28 9.15 15.83
C SER A 432 -32.34 10.17 15.20
N GLU A 433 -32.68 10.69 14.02
CA GLU A 433 -31.94 11.83 13.47
C GLU A 433 -31.85 13.01 14.45
N GLU A 434 -32.77 13.06 15.42
CA GLU A 434 -32.79 14.05 16.48
C GLU A 434 -32.09 13.61 17.79
N GLY A 435 -31.72 12.34 17.91
CA GLY A 435 -30.97 11.80 19.04
C GLY A 435 -29.51 12.25 19.03
N TRP A 436 -28.87 12.25 20.21
CA TRP A 436 -27.54 12.87 20.34
C TRP A 436 -26.47 12.15 19.51
N LEU A 437 -26.43 10.82 19.47
CA LEU A 437 -25.45 10.08 18.67
C LEU A 437 -25.77 10.20 17.17
N GLY A 438 -27.04 10.11 16.79
CA GLY A 438 -27.50 10.30 15.40
C GLY A 438 -27.10 11.67 14.83
N LYS A 439 -27.26 12.74 15.62
CA LYS A 439 -26.82 14.10 15.27
C LYS A 439 -25.32 14.19 15.06
N ILE A 440 -24.52 13.59 15.94
CA ILE A 440 -23.05 13.60 15.82
C ILE A 440 -22.62 12.83 14.58
N LEU A 441 -23.18 11.65 14.33
CA LEU A 441 -22.85 10.84 13.16
C LEU A 441 -23.21 11.58 11.86
N LYS A 442 -24.38 12.25 11.81
CA LYS A 442 -24.84 13.01 10.63
C LYS A 442 -24.01 14.28 10.39
N ASN A 443 -23.65 14.99 11.46
CA ASN A 443 -22.85 16.22 11.36
C ASN A 443 -21.81 16.34 12.49
N PRO A 444 -20.67 15.63 12.39
CA PRO A 444 -19.65 15.65 13.44
C PRO A 444 -19.10 17.06 13.70
N LEU A 445 -19.10 17.93 12.70
CA LEU A 445 -18.58 19.30 12.78
C LEU A 445 -19.49 20.29 13.51
N GLU A 446 -20.75 19.92 13.78
CA GLU A 446 -21.66 20.69 14.65
C GLU A 446 -21.75 20.09 16.05
N SER A 447 -21.10 18.95 16.28
CA SER A 447 -21.08 18.27 17.57
C SER A 447 -20.40 19.12 18.65
N LYS A 448 -20.99 19.08 19.85
CA LYS A 448 -20.41 19.62 21.08
C LYS A 448 -19.69 18.57 21.92
N ILE A 449 -19.51 17.36 21.40
CA ILE A 449 -18.85 16.29 22.13
C ILE A 449 -17.40 16.67 22.44
N SER A 450 -17.05 16.52 23.70
CA SER A 450 -15.70 16.72 24.22
C SER A 450 -14.84 15.49 23.99
N MET A 451 -13.53 15.67 24.08
CA MET A 451 -12.59 14.55 24.02
C MET A 451 -12.72 13.65 25.26
N GLU A 452 -13.10 14.21 26.42
CA GLU A 452 -13.34 13.47 27.65
C GLU A 452 -14.55 12.53 27.50
N GLU A 453 -15.65 13.00 26.93
CA GLU A 453 -16.81 12.15 26.64
C GLU A 453 -16.46 11.01 25.69
N LEU A 454 -15.65 11.27 24.65
CA LEU A 454 -15.15 10.21 23.76
C LEU A 454 -14.27 9.19 24.50
N MET A 455 -13.37 9.65 25.36
CA MET A 455 -12.51 8.75 26.16
C MET A 455 -13.31 7.89 27.14
N ASN A 456 -14.41 8.40 27.68
CA ASN A 456 -15.30 7.67 28.59
C ASN A 456 -16.07 6.55 27.88
N MET A 457 -16.33 6.69 26.59
CA MET A 457 -16.98 5.66 25.75
C MET A 457 -15.98 4.69 25.10
N ALA A 458 -14.70 5.06 25.05
CA ALA A 458 -13.69 4.30 24.34
C ALA A 458 -13.26 3.06 25.11
N GLU A 459 -12.94 1.99 24.39
CA GLU A 459 -12.16 0.85 24.88
C GLU A 459 -10.74 1.29 25.29
N PRO A 460 -9.99 0.50 26.08
CA PRO A 460 -8.68 0.90 26.61
C PRO A 460 -7.67 1.36 25.55
N GLU A 461 -7.55 0.63 24.43
CA GLU A 461 -6.61 0.95 23.36
C GLU A 461 -6.99 2.25 22.65
N GLU A 462 -8.28 2.41 22.29
CA GLU A 462 -8.81 3.63 21.69
C GLU A 462 -8.67 4.83 22.64
N ARG A 463 -8.91 4.64 23.95
CA ARG A 463 -8.75 5.68 24.97
C ARG A 463 -7.30 6.18 25.02
N ALA A 464 -6.33 5.27 24.98
CA ALA A 464 -4.91 5.62 24.92
C ALA A 464 -4.59 6.42 23.66
N ILE A 465 -5.10 6.01 22.50
CA ILE A 465 -4.94 6.73 21.23
C ILE A 465 -5.51 8.15 21.34
N LEU A 466 -6.75 8.29 21.82
CA LEU A 466 -7.42 9.58 21.98
C LEU A 466 -6.60 10.50 22.90
N GLY A 467 -6.16 10.00 24.06
CA GLY A 467 -5.39 10.75 25.04
C GLY A 467 -4.04 11.23 24.51
N GLU A 468 -3.23 10.32 23.99
CA GLU A 468 -1.88 10.62 23.54
C GLU A 468 -1.87 11.48 22.28
N LEU A 469 -2.71 11.17 21.29
CA LEU A 469 -2.74 11.95 20.05
C LEU A 469 -3.33 13.35 20.29
N SER A 470 -4.40 13.47 21.09
CA SER A 470 -4.98 14.79 21.44
C SER A 470 -3.92 15.69 22.10
N ARG A 471 -3.14 15.14 23.04
CA ARG A 471 -2.04 15.87 23.69
C ARG A 471 -0.94 16.24 22.70
N SER A 472 -0.53 15.30 21.85
CA SER A 472 0.53 15.55 20.85
C SER A 472 0.14 16.60 19.80
N LEU A 473 -1.16 16.76 19.56
CA LEU A 473 -1.74 17.72 18.62
C LEU A 473 -2.14 19.04 19.27
N ASP A 474 -1.96 19.18 20.59
CA ASP A 474 -2.28 20.38 21.35
C ASP A 474 -3.74 20.81 21.13
N LEU A 475 -4.66 19.90 21.46
CA LEU A 475 -6.12 20.15 21.43
C LEU A 475 -6.64 20.41 22.84
N ASN A 476 -7.54 21.39 22.97
CA ASN A 476 -8.20 21.75 24.23
C ASN A 476 -9.28 20.74 24.63
N GLY A 477 -9.85 20.01 23.66
CA GLY A 477 -10.76 18.90 23.92
C GLY A 477 -12.21 19.28 24.20
N THR A 478 -12.61 20.55 24.05
CA THR A 478 -13.99 21.00 24.34
C THR A 478 -14.99 20.66 23.22
N HIS A 479 -14.54 20.69 21.97
CA HIS A 479 -15.34 20.37 20.78
C HIS A 479 -14.46 19.53 19.85
N ALA A 480 -14.38 18.23 20.13
CA ALA A 480 -13.32 17.38 19.62
C ALA A 480 -13.22 17.38 18.09
N PHE A 481 -14.34 17.16 17.38
CA PHE A 481 -14.37 17.12 15.91
C PHE A 481 -14.10 18.49 15.26
N PRO A 482 -14.79 19.59 15.63
CA PRO A 482 -14.51 20.92 15.06
C PRO A 482 -13.07 21.38 15.30
N GLU A 483 -12.54 21.14 16.49
CA GLU A 483 -11.18 21.53 16.85
C GLU A 483 -10.14 20.76 16.02
N LEU A 484 -10.28 19.44 15.95
CA LEU A 484 -9.42 18.58 15.14
C LEU A 484 -9.48 18.97 13.66
N LYS A 485 -10.67 19.25 13.13
CA LYS A 485 -10.85 19.69 11.74
C LYS A 485 -10.06 20.96 11.44
N ARG A 486 -10.11 21.98 12.31
CA ARG A 486 -9.29 23.19 12.16
C ARG A 486 -7.80 22.87 12.18
N LYS A 487 -7.36 21.94 13.02
CA LYS A 487 -5.96 21.50 13.07
C LYS A 487 -5.54 20.84 11.76
N ILE A 488 -6.33 19.90 11.24
CA ILE A 488 -6.11 19.25 9.93
C ILE A 488 -6.00 20.30 8.82
N ASP A 489 -6.94 21.25 8.76
CA ASP A 489 -6.94 22.30 7.74
C ASP A 489 -5.71 23.21 7.84
N SER A 490 -5.24 23.51 9.06
CA SER A 490 -4.01 24.27 9.27
C SER A 490 -2.76 23.55 8.73
N PHE A 491 -2.65 22.23 8.96
CA PHE A 491 -1.55 21.43 8.44
C PHE A 491 -1.61 21.29 6.93
N LYS A 492 -2.81 21.09 6.37
CA LYS A 492 -3.03 21.06 4.92
C LYS A 492 -2.59 22.37 4.26
N LYS A 493 -2.99 23.52 4.81
CA LYS A 493 -2.56 24.83 4.33
C LYS A 493 -1.03 24.99 4.37
N ALA A 494 -0.39 24.62 5.48
CA ALA A 494 1.07 24.70 5.61
C ALA A 494 1.80 23.77 4.62
N LYS A 495 1.27 22.57 4.39
CA LYS A 495 1.76 21.62 3.39
C LYS A 495 1.65 22.19 1.97
N ASP A 496 0.51 22.78 1.61
CA ASP A 496 0.27 23.37 0.30
C ASP A 496 1.17 24.59 0.05
N GLU A 497 1.40 25.43 1.07
CA GLU A 497 2.35 26.53 1.01
C GLU A 497 3.79 26.04 0.80
N ALA A 498 4.21 24.97 1.47
CA ALA A 498 5.52 24.35 1.27
C ALA A 498 5.65 23.76 -0.15
N ALA A 499 4.61 23.11 -0.66
CA ALA A 499 4.55 22.58 -2.02
C ALA A 499 4.66 23.69 -3.07
N LYS A 500 3.98 24.82 -2.89
CA LYS A 500 4.10 25.99 -3.76
C LYS A 500 5.53 26.54 -3.79
N LYS A 501 6.15 26.74 -2.62
CA LYS A 501 7.55 27.20 -2.53
C LYS A 501 8.52 26.23 -3.19
N LYS A 502 8.29 24.91 -3.06
CA LYS A 502 9.08 23.87 -3.75
C LYS A 502 8.95 24.00 -5.26
N LYS A 503 7.73 24.18 -5.79
CA LYS A 503 7.47 24.35 -7.23
C LYS A 503 8.22 25.57 -7.80
N ASP A 504 8.23 26.68 -7.09
CA ASP A 504 8.97 27.88 -7.49
C ASP A 504 10.48 27.62 -7.49
N SER A 505 11.01 27.02 -6.41
CA SER A 505 12.43 26.64 -6.30
C SER A 505 12.86 25.65 -7.39
N LEU A 506 12.00 24.68 -7.72
CA LEU A 506 12.24 23.70 -8.78
C LEU A 506 12.28 24.36 -10.16
N THR A 507 11.39 25.32 -10.43
CA THR A 507 11.37 26.09 -11.68
C THR A 507 12.69 26.83 -11.90
N GLU A 508 13.19 27.50 -10.86
CA GLU A 508 14.50 28.18 -10.92
C GLU A 508 15.67 27.19 -11.08
N THR A 509 15.59 26.03 -10.41
CA THR A 509 16.59 24.96 -10.53
C THR A 509 16.65 24.42 -11.96
N ASN A 510 15.49 24.22 -12.59
CA ASN A 510 15.36 23.72 -13.96
C ASN A 510 15.91 24.70 -14.99
N LYS A 511 15.76 26.02 -14.79
CA LYS A 511 16.38 27.04 -15.67
C LYS A 511 17.91 26.90 -15.72
N ILE A 512 18.55 26.67 -14.57
CA ILE A 512 20.00 26.46 -14.52
C ILE A 512 20.37 25.12 -15.18
N LYS A 513 19.62 24.06 -14.89
CA LYS A 513 19.81 22.74 -15.51
C LYS A 513 19.77 22.84 -17.04
N GLU A 514 18.76 23.51 -17.60
CA GLU A 514 18.61 23.64 -19.06
C GLU A 514 19.69 24.53 -19.69
N SER A 515 20.17 25.57 -18.99
CA SER A 515 21.35 26.36 -19.42
C SER A 515 22.61 25.49 -19.54
N ILE A 516 22.87 24.63 -18.55
CA ILE A 516 24.01 23.70 -18.57
C ILE A 516 23.81 22.66 -19.68
N LYS A 517 22.63 22.04 -19.74
CA LYS A 517 22.27 21.00 -20.71
C LYS A 517 22.41 21.45 -22.15
N THR A 518 21.90 22.64 -22.49
CA THR A 518 21.96 23.22 -23.83
C THR A 518 23.40 23.40 -24.30
N ARG A 519 24.26 23.94 -23.44
CA ARG A 519 25.68 24.13 -23.73
C ARG A 519 26.41 22.80 -23.96
N ILE A 520 26.15 21.82 -23.10
CA ILE A 520 26.75 20.48 -23.21
C ILE A 520 26.29 19.82 -24.53
N ARG A 521 24.99 19.87 -24.85
CA ARG A 521 24.44 19.31 -26.10
C ARG A 521 24.94 20.00 -27.36
N LYS A 522 25.19 21.32 -27.30
CA LYS A 522 25.79 22.04 -28.43
C LYS A 522 27.19 21.51 -28.79
N ARG A 523 27.96 21.09 -27.79
CA ARG A 523 29.30 20.50 -27.99
C ARG A 523 29.23 19.00 -28.30
N TYR A 524 28.32 18.28 -27.64
CA TYR A 524 28.21 16.82 -27.71
C TYR A 524 26.75 16.42 -28.01
N PRO A 525 26.27 16.63 -29.26
CA PRO A 525 24.91 16.24 -29.65
C PRO A 525 24.68 14.72 -29.51
N GLU A 526 25.75 13.92 -29.61
CA GLU A 526 25.69 12.46 -29.53
C GLU A 526 25.35 11.95 -28.12
N LEU A 527 25.38 12.82 -27.09
CA LEU A 527 24.91 12.50 -25.74
C LEU A 527 23.40 12.22 -25.66
N ASN A 528 22.63 12.43 -26.74
CA ASN A 528 21.27 11.92 -26.85
C ASN A 528 21.24 10.38 -26.85
N ASN A 529 22.32 9.72 -27.27
CA ASN A 529 22.48 8.28 -27.15
C ASN A 529 23.49 7.96 -26.03
N PRO A 530 23.06 7.38 -24.88
CA PRO A 530 23.95 7.09 -23.75
C PRO A 530 25.01 6.02 -24.06
N PHE A 531 24.90 5.30 -25.17
CA PHE A 531 25.85 4.28 -25.61
C PHE A 531 26.84 4.77 -26.67
N HIS A 532 26.74 6.03 -27.11
CA HIS A 532 27.68 6.57 -28.09
C HIS A 532 29.12 6.61 -27.52
N PRO A 533 30.17 6.28 -28.31
CA PRO A 533 31.56 6.25 -27.83
C PRO A 533 32.06 7.55 -27.18
N ILE A 534 31.44 8.70 -27.50
CA ILE A 534 31.75 9.98 -26.84
C ILE A 534 31.50 9.92 -25.33
N VAL A 535 30.50 9.17 -24.87
CA VAL A 535 30.17 9.01 -23.45
C VAL A 535 31.36 8.39 -22.73
N THR A 536 31.95 7.32 -23.28
CA THR A 536 33.17 6.70 -22.74
C THR A 536 34.35 7.67 -22.74
N LYS A 537 34.53 8.46 -23.81
CA LYS A 537 35.57 9.51 -23.88
C LYS A 537 35.38 10.61 -22.83
N ILE A 538 34.15 10.95 -22.46
CA ILE A 538 33.84 11.91 -21.39
C ILE A 538 34.06 11.27 -20.01
N LEU A 539 33.61 10.04 -19.80
CA LEU A 539 33.70 9.34 -18.52
C LEU A 539 35.16 9.06 -18.12
N LYS A 540 35.98 8.56 -19.06
CA LYS A 540 37.31 8.01 -18.78
C LYS A 540 38.41 8.45 -19.74
N GLY A 541 38.12 9.31 -20.72
CA GLY A 541 39.04 9.60 -21.82
C GLY A 541 39.35 11.09 -22.00
N SER A 542 39.75 11.42 -23.23
CA SER A 542 40.27 12.73 -23.63
C SER A 542 39.28 13.90 -23.50
N GLU A 543 37.98 13.63 -23.47
CA GLU A 543 36.94 14.68 -23.44
C GLU A 543 36.50 15.07 -22.03
N ARG A 544 37.01 14.39 -21.00
CA ARG A 544 36.63 14.61 -19.60
C ARG A 544 36.81 16.06 -19.15
N GLU A 545 37.99 16.63 -19.37
CA GLU A 545 38.30 18.01 -18.94
C GLU A 545 37.49 19.05 -19.70
N ASN A 546 37.21 18.80 -20.99
CA ASN A 546 36.37 19.68 -21.79
C ASN A 546 34.93 19.68 -21.26
N PHE A 547 34.38 18.50 -20.93
CA PHE A 547 33.07 18.38 -20.30
C PHE A 547 33.00 19.12 -18.96
N LEU A 548 34.00 18.94 -18.09
CA LEU A 548 34.04 19.63 -16.78
C LEU A 548 34.10 21.16 -16.93
N LYS A 549 34.86 21.67 -17.91
CA LYS A 549 34.89 23.12 -18.22
C LYS A 549 33.51 23.64 -18.64
N LEU A 550 32.76 22.89 -19.45
CA LEU A 550 31.39 23.26 -19.84
C LEU A 550 30.43 23.22 -18.65
N LEU A 551 30.57 22.22 -17.78
CA LEU A 551 29.75 22.04 -16.58
C LEU A 551 29.93 23.19 -15.58
N HIS A 552 31.18 23.58 -15.32
CA HIS A 552 31.52 24.59 -14.32
C HIS A 552 31.52 26.04 -14.85
N HIS A 553 31.16 26.24 -16.11
CA HIS A 553 31.10 27.57 -16.70
C HIS A 553 30.22 28.51 -15.86
N LYS A 554 30.74 29.71 -15.54
CA LYS A 554 30.06 30.72 -14.69
C LYS A 554 29.57 30.18 -13.33
N GLN A 555 30.21 29.12 -12.81
CA GLN A 555 29.84 28.44 -11.57
C GLN A 555 28.39 27.92 -11.55
N GLU A 556 27.77 27.69 -12.72
CA GLU A 556 26.36 27.30 -12.81
C GLU A 556 26.09 25.94 -12.14
N TRP A 557 27.04 25.00 -12.21
CA TRP A 557 26.95 23.74 -11.48
C TRP A 557 26.84 23.92 -9.95
N ASN A 558 27.65 24.79 -9.35
CA ASN A 558 27.60 25.04 -7.91
C ASN A 558 26.26 25.68 -7.52
N LYS A 559 25.76 26.62 -8.35
CA LYS A 559 24.45 27.26 -8.16
C LYS A 559 23.31 26.24 -8.29
N PHE A 560 23.40 25.34 -9.27
CA PHE A 560 22.45 24.23 -9.47
C PHE A 560 22.39 23.35 -8.21
N GLN A 561 23.54 22.89 -7.71
CA GLN A 561 23.60 22.05 -6.50
C GLN A 561 23.05 22.77 -5.25
N GLN A 562 23.38 24.05 -5.07
CA GLN A 562 22.86 24.83 -3.95
C GLN A 562 21.33 24.95 -4.01
N ARG A 563 20.76 25.21 -5.19
CA ARG A 563 19.30 25.29 -5.36
C ARG A 563 18.62 23.93 -5.25
N GLN A 564 19.25 22.85 -5.71
CA GLN A 564 18.75 21.50 -5.51
C GLN A 564 18.61 21.18 -4.02
N ARG A 565 19.63 21.47 -3.21
CA ARG A 565 19.56 21.31 -1.74
C ARG A 565 18.45 22.15 -1.11
N LYS A 566 18.20 23.36 -1.63
CA LYS A 566 17.07 24.20 -1.18
C LYS A 566 15.72 23.54 -1.50
N THR A 567 15.57 23.00 -2.71
CA THR A 567 14.37 22.26 -3.14
C THR A 567 14.15 21.01 -2.28
N GLU A 568 15.20 20.25 -1.98
CA GLU A 568 15.15 19.08 -1.09
C GLU A 568 14.72 19.46 0.33
N LYS A 569 15.24 20.57 0.89
CA LYS A 569 14.79 21.07 2.21
C LYS A 569 13.31 21.44 2.24
N LEU A 570 12.80 22.07 1.18
CA LEU A 570 11.37 22.40 1.06
C LEU A 570 10.51 21.14 0.96
N GLU A 571 11.00 20.10 0.27
CA GLU A 571 10.36 18.79 0.24
C GLU A 571 10.32 18.15 1.63
N SER A 572 11.42 18.17 2.38
CA SER A 572 11.44 17.68 3.78
C SER A 572 10.45 18.43 4.68
N GLN A 573 10.31 19.74 4.50
CA GLN A 573 9.30 20.55 5.22
C GLN A 573 7.88 20.16 4.83
N ARG A 574 7.59 19.93 3.53
CA ARG A 574 6.29 19.43 3.07
C ARG A 574 5.95 18.10 3.74
N PHE A 575 6.88 17.15 3.73
CA PHE A 575 6.71 15.84 4.38
C PHE A 575 6.49 15.95 5.88
N LEU A 576 7.15 16.88 6.57
CA LEU A 576 6.92 17.11 8.00
C LEU A 576 5.46 17.52 8.29
N PHE A 577 4.88 18.41 7.48
CA PHE A 577 3.48 18.78 7.62
C PHE A 577 2.53 17.65 7.25
N GLU A 578 2.87 16.85 6.24
CA GLU A 578 2.10 15.66 5.86
C GLU A 578 2.04 14.62 7.00
N LYS A 579 3.16 14.36 7.69
CA LYS A 579 3.17 13.48 8.89
C LYS A 579 2.26 14.01 10.00
N LYS A 580 2.28 15.33 10.26
CA LYS A 580 1.40 15.97 11.24
C LYS A 580 -0.08 15.87 10.86
N GLU A 581 -0.39 16.10 9.58
CA GLU A 581 -1.73 15.93 9.03
C GLU A 581 -2.22 14.48 9.20
N VAL A 582 -1.40 13.48 8.83
CA VAL A 582 -1.75 12.07 8.99
C VAL A 582 -1.96 11.70 10.46
N LYS A 583 -1.15 12.22 11.39
CA LYS A 583 -1.36 12.00 12.83
C LYS A 583 -2.73 12.53 13.29
N ALA A 584 -3.15 13.69 12.80
CA ALA A 584 -4.49 14.22 13.06
C ALA A 584 -5.60 13.37 12.42
N ILE A 585 -5.37 12.81 11.23
CA ILE A 585 -6.31 11.87 10.58
C ILE A 585 -6.43 10.57 11.39
N ARG A 586 -5.34 10.05 11.98
CA ARG A 586 -5.39 8.88 12.88
C ARG A 586 -6.29 9.14 14.09
N LEU A 587 -6.15 10.30 14.73
CA LEU A 587 -7.03 10.70 15.83
C LEU A 587 -8.50 10.77 15.37
N ASN A 588 -8.76 11.39 14.21
CA ASN A 588 -10.12 11.47 13.68
C ASN A 588 -10.73 10.08 13.46
N ARG A 589 -9.95 9.13 12.94
CA ARG A 589 -10.39 7.74 12.77
C ARG A 589 -10.69 7.07 14.11
N ALA A 590 -9.85 7.26 15.13
CA ALA A 590 -10.09 6.70 16.46
C ALA A 590 -11.40 7.26 17.06
N MET A 591 -11.63 8.56 16.96
CA MET A 591 -12.88 9.20 17.39
C MET A 591 -14.10 8.62 16.67
N GLU A 592 -14.01 8.44 15.35
CA GLU A 592 -15.08 7.78 14.57
C GLU A 592 -15.29 6.33 14.99
N ASN A 593 -14.22 5.57 15.25
CA ASN A 593 -14.31 4.17 15.64
C ASN A 593 -15.04 4.01 16.99
N VAL A 594 -14.79 4.90 17.96
CA VAL A 594 -15.52 4.94 19.24
C VAL A 594 -17.02 5.16 19.01
N LEU A 595 -17.39 6.12 18.16
CA LEU A 595 -18.81 6.35 17.86
C LEU A 595 -19.46 5.14 17.16
N LEU A 596 -18.72 4.47 16.27
CA LEU A 596 -19.20 3.28 15.56
C LEU A 596 -19.34 2.07 16.49
N SER A 597 -18.42 1.87 17.45
CA SER A 597 -18.55 0.80 18.45
C SER A 597 -19.71 1.06 19.40
N THR A 598 -19.90 2.30 19.88
CA THR A 598 -21.08 2.67 20.66
C THR A 598 -22.37 2.46 19.86
N GLN A 599 -22.38 2.80 18.56
CA GLN A 599 -23.53 2.54 17.70
C GLN A 599 -23.83 1.03 17.60
N LEU A 600 -22.81 0.18 17.49
CA LEU A 600 -22.96 -1.27 17.48
C LEU A 600 -23.54 -1.78 18.81
N GLU A 601 -23.01 -1.34 19.94
CA GLU A 601 -23.46 -1.75 21.28
C GLU A 601 -24.94 -1.49 21.51
N GLU A 602 -25.44 -0.41 20.92
CA GLU A 602 -26.80 0.03 21.17
C GLU A 602 -27.79 -0.45 20.11
N THR A 603 -27.40 -0.41 18.83
CA THR A 603 -28.30 -0.69 17.69
C THR A 603 -28.03 -2.02 17.00
N GLY A 604 -26.86 -2.61 17.21
CA GLY A 604 -26.46 -3.87 16.60
C GLY A 604 -27.35 -5.03 17.01
N THR A 605 -27.59 -5.93 16.07
CA THR A 605 -28.20 -7.23 16.34
C THR A 605 -27.29 -8.08 17.24
N LEU A 606 -27.85 -9.09 17.90
CA LEU A 606 -27.07 -10.01 18.73
C LEU A 606 -25.95 -10.70 17.91
N ASN A 607 -26.21 -11.01 16.64
CA ASN A 607 -25.22 -11.63 15.76
C ASN A 607 -24.09 -10.65 15.42
N GLU A 608 -24.42 -9.40 15.08
CA GLU A 608 -23.42 -8.35 14.80
C GLU A 608 -22.51 -8.11 16.01
N LYS A 609 -23.05 -8.06 17.23
CA LYS A 609 -22.26 -7.92 18.46
C LYS A 609 -21.34 -9.13 18.69
N LYS A 610 -21.83 -10.35 18.46
CA LYS A 610 -21.03 -11.57 18.56
C LYS A 610 -19.91 -11.63 17.52
N ASP A 611 -20.23 -11.27 16.28
CA ASP A 611 -19.28 -11.20 15.18
C ASP A 611 -18.16 -10.21 15.46
N PHE A 612 -18.52 -9.02 15.96
CA PHE A 612 -17.54 -8.01 16.38
C PHE A 612 -16.69 -8.47 17.56
N SER A 613 -17.30 -9.02 18.62
CA SER A 613 -16.58 -9.57 19.77
C SER A 613 -15.56 -10.62 19.33
N ARG A 614 -15.96 -11.56 18.45
CA ARG A 614 -15.06 -12.59 17.92
C ARG A 614 -13.85 -12.02 17.18
N LEU A 615 -14.03 -10.92 16.44
CA LEU A 615 -12.93 -10.23 15.79
C LEU A 615 -12.01 -9.56 16.80
N VAL A 616 -12.58 -8.82 17.75
CA VAL A 616 -11.82 -8.11 18.81
C VAL A 616 -11.04 -9.10 19.67
N ASP A 617 -11.64 -10.22 20.06
CA ASP A 617 -10.98 -11.28 20.84
C ASP A 617 -9.74 -11.82 20.09
N LEU A 618 -9.87 -12.04 18.79
CA LEU A 618 -8.76 -12.53 17.97
C LEU A 618 -7.68 -11.43 17.80
N GLU A 619 -8.05 -10.16 17.63
CA GLU A 619 -7.11 -9.03 17.59
C GLU A 619 -6.38 -8.81 18.93
N ARG A 620 -7.05 -9.07 20.06
CA ARG A 620 -6.47 -8.99 21.41
C ARG A 620 -5.64 -10.22 21.79
N THR A 621 -5.41 -11.13 20.84
CA THR A 621 -4.49 -12.26 21.06
C THR A 621 -3.14 -11.75 21.56
N THR A 622 -2.66 -12.36 22.64
CA THR A 622 -1.30 -12.15 23.16
C THR A 622 -0.39 -13.27 22.69
N LEU A 623 0.86 -12.91 22.40
CA LEU A 623 1.87 -13.91 22.08
C LEU A 623 2.29 -14.70 23.34
N PRO A 624 2.86 -15.91 23.18
CA PRO A 624 3.33 -16.69 24.32
C PRO A 624 4.41 -15.95 25.11
N LEU A 625 4.52 -16.25 26.40
CA LEU A 625 5.64 -15.75 27.19
C LEU A 625 6.94 -16.45 26.74
N PRO A 626 8.09 -15.74 26.72
CA PRO A 626 9.40 -16.35 26.54
C PRO A 626 9.66 -17.46 27.56
N ILE A 627 10.35 -18.52 27.15
CA ILE A 627 10.65 -19.69 27.98
C ILE A 627 11.45 -19.31 29.25
N ASP A 628 12.21 -18.20 29.19
CA ASP A 628 13.07 -17.71 30.28
C ASP A 628 12.52 -16.46 31.01
N SER A 629 11.24 -16.12 30.85
CA SER A 629 10.64 -14.99 31.60
C SER A 629 10.45 -15.37 33.08
N PRO A 630 11.02 -14.63 34.05
CA PRO A 630 10.68 -14.83 35.46
C PRO A 630 9.18 -14.54 35.65
N ILE A 631 8.49 -15.53 36.23
CA ILE A 631 7.05 -15.48 36.56
C ILE A 631 6.76 -14.34 37.53
#